data_AF-A0A4R8UCD0-F1
#
_entry.id   AF-A0A4R8UCD0-F1
#
_cell.length_a   1.000
_cell.length_b   1.000
_cell.length_c   1.000
_cell.angle_alpha   90.00
_cell.angle_beta   90.00
_cell.angle_gamma   90.00
#
_symmetry.space_group_name_H-M   'P 1'
#
loop_
_entity.id
_entity.type
_entity.pdbx_description
1 polymer ?
#
loop_
_entity_poly.entity_id
_entity_poly.type
_entity_poly.pdbx_seq_one_letter_code
_entity_poly.pdbx_strand_id
1 'polypeptide(L)'
;MIFFSRWLQAPLYIGLILAQIIYVVVFMVELFHLGSGVVDSLLNPGSHGIEIDEAKIMLAVLGLIDVVMIANLLIMVIIGGYETFVSRIRIDGHPDQPEWLSHVNANVLKVKLAMAIVGISSIHLLKTFIEVGDLAARGATPSAGAESVTGEAYTWDGVLWQVIIHMVFILSAIALAWIDRMSQSGGHAPAASPSAAGPAFPAGPEPRLALDAPHRGDPALGSAAAGHLLQLGQLRDAGVVTEVEFETKKSELLARF
;
A
#
# COMPACT_ATOMS: atom_id res chain seq x y z
N MET A 1 -3.98 37.71 -4.10
CA MET A 1 -4.69 36.77 -3.18
C MET A 1 -4.06 35.37 -3.10
N ILE A 2 -3.45 34.81 -4.15
CA ILE A 2 -2.81 33.47 -4.12
C ILE A 2 -1.63 33.35 -3.13
N PHE A 3 -0.85 34.40 -2.90
CA PHE A 3 0.26 34.38 -1.92
C PHE A 3 -0.20 34.26 -0.45
N PHE A 4 -1.38 34.79 -0.11
CA PHE A 4 -1.92 34.75 1.26
C PHE A 4 -2.39 33.33 1.64
N SER A 5 -2.89 32.56 0.66
CA SER A 5 -3.29 31.16 0.85
C SER A 5 -2.13 30.27 1.30
N ARG A 6 -0.91 30.51 0.80
CA ARG A 6 0.29 29.73 1.20
C ARG A 6 0.71 30.04 2.64
N TRP A 7 0.51 31.27 3.09
CA TRP A 7 0.84 31.71 4.44
C TRP A 7 -0.12 31.14 5.49
N LEU A 8 -1.38 30.88 5.12
CA LEU A 8 -2.35 30.17 5.98
C LEU A 8 -2.01 28.67 6.15
N GLN A 9 -1.39 28.07 5.15
CA GLN A 9 -1.03 26.64 5.16
C GLN A 9 0.25 26.34 5.94
N ALA A 10 1.22 27.26 5.94
CA ALA A 10 2.47 27.12 6.69
C ALA A 10 2.26 26.79 8.19
N PRO A 11 1.43 27.51 8.97
CA PRO A 11 1.21 27.19 10.38
C PRO A 11 0.48 25.85 10.59
N LEU A 12 -0.39 25.43 9.65
CA LEU A 12 -1.04 24.12 9.71
C LEU A 12 -0.03 22.97 9.58
N TYR A 13 0.93 23.06 8.65
CA TYR A 13 1.99 22.05 8.52
C TYR A 13 2.92 22.03 9.73
N ILE A 14 3.26 23.19 10.28
CA ILE A 14 4.02 23.27 11.53
C ILE A 14 3.26 22.57 12.66
N GLY A 15 1.94 22.80 12.77
CA GLY A 15 1.08 22.10 13.72
C GLY A 15 1.07 20.59 13.54
N LEU A 16 0.95 20.10 12.29
CA LEU A 16 0.99 18.67 11.96
C LEU A 16 2.36 18.03 12.28
N ILE A 17 3.47 18.70 11.97
CA ILE A 17 4.81 18.22 12.31
C ILE A 17 4.99 18.18 13.84
N LEU A 18 4.53 19.21 14.55
CA LEU A 18 4.60 19.23 16.02
C LEU A 18 3.76 18.12 16.63
N ALA A 19 2.55 17.88 16.12
CA ALA A 19 1.70 16.76 16.51
C ALA A 19 2.42 15.42 16.28
N GLN A 20 3.11 15.26 15.14
CA GLN A 20 3.91 14.07 14.86
C GLN A 20 5.01 13.86 15.90
N ILE A 21 5.72 14.92 16.30
CA ILE A 21 6.75 14.85 17.35
C ILE A 21 6.13 14.42 18.68
N ILE A 22 4.97 14.98 19.05
CA ILE A 22 4.26 14.61 20.28
C ILE A 22 3.89 13.12 20.24
N TYR A 23 3.34 12.62 19.13
CA TYR A 23 3.02 11.19 18.99
C TYR A 23 4.24 10.29 19.13
N VAL A 24 5.39 10.68 18.59
CA VAL A 24 6.65 9.93 18.79
C VAL A 24 7.04 9.90 20.27
N VAL A 25 6.90 11.00 21.00
CA VAL A 25 7.18 11.04 22.44
C VAL A 25 6.21 10.15 23.21
N VAL A 26 4.90 10.23 22.91
CA VAL A 26 3.88 9.37 23.54
C VAL A 26 4.19 7.89 23.31
N PHE A 27 4.51 7.51 22.07
CA PHE A 27 4.92 6.14 21.73
C PHE A 27 6.15 5.70 22.53
N MET A 28 7.18 6.56 22.66
CA MET A 28 8.37 6.22 23.45
C MET A 28 8.05 6.02 24.93
N VAL A 29 7.14 6.83 25.49
CA VAL A 29 6.70 6.70 26.88
C VAL A 29 5.89 5.42 27.10
N GLU A 30 4.93 5.12 26.22
CA GLU A 30 4.12 3.89 26.29
C GLU A 30 4.99 2.64 26.12
N LEU A 31 5.93 2.66 25.17
CA LEU A 31 6.89 1.58 24.97
C LEU A 31 7.79 1.38 26.20
N PHE A 32 8.26 2.48 26.80
CA PHE A 32 9.07 2.40 28.02
C PHE A 32 8.28 1.82 29.19
N HIS A 33 7.03 2.26 29.41
CA HIS A 33 6.16 1.70 30.45
C HIS A 33 5.89 0.20 30.26
N LEU A 34 5.64 -0.23 29.02
CA LEU A 34 5.46 -1.64 28.69
C LEU A 34 6.74 -2.42 28.99
N GLY A 35 7.88 -1.93 28.52
CA GLY A 35 9.19 -2.56 28.73
C GLY A 35 9.57 -2.64 30.21
N SER A 36 9.42 -1.55 30.97
CA SER A 36 9.72 -1.52 32.40
C SER A 36 8.80 -2.44 33.19
N GLY A 37 7.51 -2.54 32.84
CA GLY A 37 6.58 -3.46 33.48
C GLY A 37 6.95 -4.93 33.28
N VAL A 38 7.37 -5.30 32.06
CA VAL A 38 7.87 -6.66 31.76
C VAL A 38 9.17 -6.94 32.50
N VAL A 39 10.10 -5.99 32.51
CA VAL A 39 11.40 -6.13 33.17
C VAL A 39 11.24 -6.24 34.69
N ASP A 40 10.44 -5.38 35.32
CA ASP A 40 10.20 -5.43 36.77
C ASP A 40 9.53 -6.74 37.20
N SER A 41 8.58 -7.23 36.41
CA SER A 41 7.91 -8.52 36.64
C SER A 41 8.89 -9.71 36.53
N LEU A 42 9.86 -9.63 35.61
CA LEU A 42 10.88 -10.64 35.42
C LEU A 42 11.97 -10.62 36.51
N LEU A 43 12.36 -9.42 36.97
CA LEU A 43 13.43 -9.22 37.94
C LEU A 43 12.97 -9.38 39.40
N ASN A 44 11.69 -9.12 39.70
CA ASN A 44 11.11 -9.25 41.03
C ASN A 44 9.88 -10.19 41.04
N PRO A 45 10.06 -11.50 40.80
CA PRO A 45 8.98 -12.46 40.92
C PRO A 45 8.51 -12.50 42.38
N GLY A 46 7.25 -12.10 42.62
CA GLY A 46 6.63 -12.15 43.94
C GLY A 46 6.46 -13.58 44.45
N SER A 47 6.04 -13.71 45.72
CA SER A 47 5.85 -15.00 46.41
C SER A 47 4.74 -15.91 45.85
N HIS A 48 3.96 -15.42 44.87
CA HIS A 48 2.86 -16.16 44.22
C HIS A 48 3.14 -16.48 42.73
N GLY A 49 4.36 -16.25 42.23
CA GLY A 49 4.75 -16.52 40.84
C GLY A 49 4.70 -15.28 39.94
N ILE A 50 4.89 -15.49 38.64
CA ILE A 50 4.82 -14.45 37.61
C ILE A 50 3.34 -14.17 37.32
N GLU A 51 2.73 -13.23 38.04
CA GLU A 51 1.42 -12.67 37.67
C GLU A 51 1.61 -11.63 36.56
N ILE A 52 1.95 -12.13 35.36
CA ILE A 52 1.79 -11.33 34.15
C ILE A 52 0.29 -11.34 33.84
N ASP A 53 -0.34 -10.19 34.03
CA ASP A 53 -1.67 -9.94 33.48
C ASP A 53 -1.52 -9.84 31.96
N GLU A 54 -1.59 -11.00 31.31
CA GLU A 54 -1.46 -11.18 29.85
C GLU A 54 -2.43 -10.25 29.11
N ALA A 55 -3.63 -10.02 29.68
CA ALA A 55 -4.60 -9.09 29.13
C ALA A 55 -4.08 -7.65 29.18
N LYS A 56 -3.48 -7.18 30.28
CA LYS A 56 -2.86 -5.84 30.33
C LYS A 56 -1.74 -5.66 29.31
N ILE A 57 -0.86 -6.65 29.14
CA ILE A 57 0.23 -6.56 28.16
C ILE A 57 -0.35 -6.52 26.74
N MET A 58 -1.29 -7.41 26.42
CA MET A 58 -1.96 -7.43 25.13
C MET A 58 -2.65 -6.09 24.84
N LEU A 59 -3.38 -5.52 25.81
CA LEU A 59 -4.03 -4.21 25.68
C LEU A 59 -3.03 -3.08 25.47
N ALA A 60 -1.89 -3.09 26.16
CA ALA A 60 -0.82 -2.12 25.98
C ALA A 60 -0.20 -2.22 24.56
N VAL A 61 0.04 -3.43 24.05
CA VAL A 61 0.51 -3.66 22.68
C VAL A 61 -0.52 -3.16 21.65
N LEU A 62 -1.81 -3.45 21.86
CA LEU A 62 -2.89 -2.98 20.99
C LEU A 62 -2.92 -1.44 20.90
N GLY A 63 -2.76 -0.74 22.03
CA GLY A 63 -2.66 0.72 22.04
C GLY A 63 -1.43 1.22 21.28
N LEU A 64 -0.29 0.57 21.48
CA LEU A 64 0.97 0.93 20.81
C LEU A 64 0.87 0.78 19.28
N ILE A 65 0.16 -0.25 18.80
CA ILE A 65 -0.14 -0.46 17.37
C ILE A 65 -0.99 0.68 16.81
N ASP A 66 -2.00 1.14 17.55
CA ASP A 66 -2.91 2.20 17.12
C ASP A 66 -2.18 3.54 16.94
N VAL A 67 -1.32 3.91 17.90
CA VAL A 67 -0.50 5.12 17.84
C VAL A 67 0.39 5.12 16.58
N VAL A 68 1.01 3.98 16.25
CA VAL A 68 1.82 3.83 15.03
C VAL A 68 0.96 3.97 13.78
N MET A 69 -0.24 3.40 13.81
CA MET A 69 -1.16 3.44 12.69
C MET A 69 -1.60 4.88 12.38
N ILE A 70 -1.95 5.68 13.40
CA ILE A 70 -2.27 7.11 13.29
C ILE A 70 -1.07 7.91 12.79
N ALA A 71 0.12 7.66 13.34
CA ALA A 71 1.36 8.32 12.93
C ALA A 71 1.66 8.10 11.43
N ASN A 72 1.50 6.87 10.94
CA ASN A 72 1.72 6.55 9.52
C ASN A 72 0.71 7.26 8.60
N LEU A 73 -0.56 7.37 9.02
CA LEU A 73 -1.56 8.15 8.30
C LEU A 73 -1.22 9.64 8.25
N LEU A 74 -0.78 10.19 9.37
CA LEU A 74 -0.51 11.61 9.52
C LEU A 74 0.63 12.02 8.57
N ILE A 75 1.69 11.21 8.46
CA ILE A 75 2.77 11.40 7.48
C ILE A 75 2.22 11.41 6.04
N MET A 76 1.35 10.46 5.70
CA MET A 76 0.72 10.39 4.37
C MET A 76 -0.11 11.65 4.06
N VAL A 77 -0.86 12.16 5.05
CA VAL A 77 -1.65 13.40 4.93
C VAL A 77 -0.77 14.64 4.78
N ILE A 78 0.33 14.72 5.54
CA ILE A 78 1.30 15.82 5.43
C ILE A 78 1.86 15.88 4.01
N ILE A 79 2.33 14.75 3.48
CA ILE A 79 2.95 14.68 2.14
C ILE A 79 1.94 15.02 1.06
N GLY A 80 0.76 14.40 1.07
CA GLY A 80 -0.28 14.65 0.06
C GLY A 80 -0.82 16.09 0.11
N GLY A 81 -0.95 16.66 1.31
CA GLY A 81 -1.29 18.07 1.48
C GLY A 81 -0.21 18.98 0.90
N TYR A 82 1.06 18.72 1.23
CA TYR A 82 2.19 19.53 0.81
C TYR A 82 2.32 19.55 -0.72
N GLU A 83 2.18 18.38 -1.36
CA GLU A 83 2.15 18.21 -2.82
C GLU A 83 1.02 19.02 -3.47
N THR A 84 -0.18 18.95 -2.88
CA THR A 84 -1.39 19.59 -3.44
C THR A 84 -1.35 21.12 -3.34
N PHE A 85 -0.76 21.65 -2.26
CA PHE A 85 -1.00 23.05 -1.88
C PHE A 85 0.23 23.96 -1.77
N VAL A 86 1.42 23.42 -1.50
CA VAL A 86 2.63 24.25 -1.27
C VAL A 86 3.63 24.12 -2.40
N SER A 87 3.82 22.91 -2.94
CA SER A 87 4.72 22.65 -4.06
C SER A 87 4.37 21.32 -4.75
N ARG A 88 4.11 21.34 -6.07
CA ARG A 88 4.29 20.14 -6.89
C ARG A 88 5.79 19.90 -6.97
N ILE A 89 6.29 18.94 -6.19
CA ILE A 89 7.68 18.52 -6.22
C ILE A 89 7.98 18.00 -7.63
N ARG A 90 8.56 18.84 -8.49
CA ARG A 90 9.08 18.44 -9.80
C ARG A 90 10.50 17.91 -9.59
N ILE A 91 10.63 16.65 -9.19
CA ILE A 91 11.93 15.97 -9.24
C ILE A 91 12.05 15.33 -10.62
N ASP A 92 12.33 16.16 -11.62
CA ASP A 92 12.73 15.70 -12.94
C ASP A 92 14.21 15.27 -12.87
N GLY A 93 14.51 13.97 -12.80
CA GLY A 93 15.82 13.43 -13.21
C GLY A 93 16.89 13.09 -12.16
N HIS A 94 16.56 12.80 -10.90
CA HIS A 94 17.55 12.30 -9.91
C HIS A 94 17.49 10.76 -9.75
N PRO A 95 18.63 10.03 -9.75
CA PRO A 95 18.66 8.57 -9.55
C PRO A 95 18.17 8.09 -8.17
N ASP A 96 18.12 8.99 -7.17
CA ASP A 96 17.58 8.73 -5.83
C ASP A 96 16.15 9.26 -5.66
N GLN A 97 15.34 9.17 -6.72
CA GLN A 97 13.90 9.38 -6.61
C GLN A 97 13.28 8.15 -5.93
N PRO A 98 12.71 8.28 -4.73
CA PRO A 98 12.12 7.13 -4.12
C PRO A 98 10.77 6.83 -4.79
N GLU A 99 10.53 5.56 -5.10
CA GLU A 99 9.41 5.06 -5.94
C GLU A 99 8.01 5.52 -5.47
N TRP A 100 7.89 5.97 -4.22
CA TRP A 100 6.65 6.48 -3.65
C TRP A 100 6.21 7.86 -4.15
N LEU A 101 7.06 8.66 -4.82
CA LEU A 101 6.72 10.06 -5.18
C LEU A 101 6.17 10.23 -6.60
N SER A 102 6.48 9.33 -7.54
CA SER A 102 6.01 9.43 -8.94
C SER A 102 4.64 8.77 -9.18
N HIS A 103 4.19 7.92 -8.25
CA HIS A 103 2.85 7.33 -8.22
C HIS A 103 2.30 7.45 -6.78
N VAL A 104 1.93 8.66 -6.36
CA VAL A 104 0.94 8.80 -5.28
C VAL A 104 -0.42 8.89 -5.96
N ASN A 105 -0.91 7.75 -6.48
CA ASN A 105 -2.23 7.69 -7.07
C ASN A 105 -3.26 8.10 -6.01
N ALA A 106 -4.01 9.17 -6.27
CA ALA A 106 -5.00 9.70 -5.32
C ALA A 106 -6.04 8.65 -4.91
N ASN A 107 -6.27 7.61 -5.72
CA ASN A 107 -7.06 6.43 -5.36
C ASN A 107 -6.40 5.60 -4.25
N VAL A 108 -5.12 5.25 -4.41
CA VAL A 108 -4.34 4.50 -3.41
C VAL A 108 -4.23 5.27 -2.09
N LEU A 109 -4.13 6.60 -2.14
CA LEU A 109 -4.14 7.45 -0.94
C LEU A 109 -5.47 7.38 -0.18
N LYS A 110 -6.61 7.43 -0.90
CA LYS A 110 -7.95 7.34 -0.30
C LYS A 110 -8.23 5.97 0.29
N VAL A 111 -7.83 4.90 -0.41
CA VAL A 111 -7.97 3.52 0.08
C VAL A 111 -7.13 3.29 1.33
N LYS A 112 -5.88 3.77 1.36
CA LYS A 112 -5.02 3.70 2.56
C LYS A 112 -5.63 4.44 3.75
N LEU A 113 -6.20 5.63 3.52
CA LEU A 113 -6.89 6.39 4.56
C LEU A 113 -8.08 5.60 5.13
N ALA A 114 -8.95 5.06 4.27
CA ALA A 114 -10.12 4.32 4.72
C ALA A 114 -9.76 3.04 5.47
N MET A 115 -8.79 2.27 4.97
CA MET A 115 -8.30 1.05 5.62
C MET A 115 -7.74 1.33 7.02
N ALA A 116 -7.05 2.45 7.17
CA ALA A 116 -6.49 2.83 8.44
C ALA A 116 -7.57 3.31 9.42
N ILE A 117 -8.58 4.09 8.98
CA ILE A 117 -9.73 4.43 9.84
C ILE A 117 -10.48 3.17 10.33
N VAL A 118 -10.68 2.20 9.44
CA VAL A 118 -11.25 0.89 9.81
C VAL A 118 -10.34 0.17 10.82
N GLY A 119 -9.02 0.19 10.60
CA GLY A 119 -8.02 -0.38 11.49
C GLY A 119 -8.08 0.19 12.91
N ILE A 120 -8.06 1.52 13.06
CA ILE A 120 -8.18 2.22 14.36
C ILE A 120 -9.46 1.76 15.06
N SER A 121 -10.59 1.80 14.35
CA SER A 121 -11.88 1.43 14.92
C SER A 121 -11.93 -0.04 15.34
N SER A 122 -11.25 -0.93 14.61
CA SER A 122 -11.16 -2.36 14.95
C SER A 122 -10.34 -2.62 16.21
N ILE A 123 -9.25 -1.88 16.42
CA ILE A 123 -8.41 -2.02 17.64
C ILE A 123 -9.21 -1.61 18.87
N HIS A 124 -9.96 -0.50 18.78
CA HIS A 124 -10.83 -0.06 19.86
C HIS A 124 -11.89 -1.11 20.22
N LEU A 125 -12.54 -1.73 19.22
CA LEU A 125 -13.47 -2.84 19.48
C LEU A 125 -12.82 -4.07 20.09
N LEU A 126 -11.61 -4.41 19.65
CA LEU A 126 -10.90 -5.56 20.21
C LEU A 126 -10.53 -5.31 21.68
N LYS A 127 -10.08 -4.09 22.02
CA LYS A 127 -9.84 -3.65 23.40
C LYS A 127 -11.12 -3.80 24.25
N THR A 128 -12.23 -3.23 23.79
CA THR A 128 -13.52 -3.33 24.48
C THR A 128 -13.99 -4.78 24.63
N PHE A 129 -13.78 -5.63 23.62
CA PHE A 129 -14.15 -7.04 23.67
C PHE A 129 -13.36 -7.81 24.73
N ILE A 130 -12.05 -7.57 24.82
CA ILE A 130 -11.18 -8.18 25.83
C ILE A 130 -11.61 -7.74 27.24
N GLU A 131 -11.84 -6.45 27.44
CA GLU A 131 -12.20 -5.90 28.76
C GLU A 131 -13.61 -6.31 29.23
N VAL A 132 -14.60 -6.33 28.32
CA VAL A 132 -15.96 -6.80 28.63
C VAL A 132 -15.99 -8.31 28.84
N GLY A 133 -15.18 -9.08 28.08
CA GLY A 133 -15.03 -10.52 28.26
C GLY A 133 -14.44 -10.88 29.61
N ASP A 134 -13.43 -10.13 30.08
CA ASP A 134 -12.84 -10.30 31.41
C ASP A 134 -13.85 -9.99 32.54
N LEU A 135 -14.63 -8.90 32.41
CA LEU A 135 -15.71 -8.57 33.34
C LEU A 135 -16.74 -9.69 33.45
N ALA A 136 -17.16 -10.25 32.31
CA ALA A 136 -18.09 -11.38 32.27
C ALA A 136 -17.49 -12.65 32.92
N ALA A 137 -16.20 -12.92 32.68
CA ALA A 137 -15.49 -14.07 33.28
C ALA A 137 -15.39 -13.97 34.81
N ARG A 138 -15.26 -12.76 35.36
CA ARG A 138 -15.26 -12.49 36.80
C ARG A 138 -16.66 -12.48 37.46
N GLY A 139 -17.71 -12.82 36.70
CA GLY A 139 -19.09 -12.85 37.19
C GLY A 139 -19.70 -11.47 37.42
N ALA A 140 -19.06 -10.40 36.92
CA ALA A 140 -19.58 -9.04 37.04
C ALA A 140 -20.73 -8.84 36.04
N THR A 141 -21.92 -8.51 36.55
CA THR A 141 -23.06 -8.19 35.69
C THR A 141 -22.93 -6.76 35.14
N PRO A 142 -23.14 -6.52 33.84
CA PRO A 142 -23.03 -5.18 33.23
C PRO A 142 -23.92 -4.11 33.89
N SER A 143 -24.98 -4.51 34.57
CA SER A 143 -25.91 -3.63 35.30
C SER A 143 -25.37 -3.09 36.63
N ALA A 144 -24.23 -3.60 37.12
CA ALA A 144 -23.70 -3.28 38.45
C ALA A 144 -22.64 -2.16 38.47
N GLY A 145 -22.36 -1.49 37.35
CA GLY A 145 -21.31 -0.46 37.31
C GLY A 145 -19.92 -1.01 37.63
N ALA A 146 -19.67 -2.28 37.29
CA ALA A 146 -18.40 -2.94 37.57
C ALA A 146 -17.26 -2.27 36.78
N GLU A 147 -16.27 -1.76 37.51
CA GLU A 147 -15.07 -1.16 36.94
C GLU A 147 -14.23 -2.24 36.23
N SER A 148 -13.86 -1.98 34.98
CA SER A 148 -12.92 -2.82 34.23
C SER A 148 -11.51 -2.74 34.83
N VAL A 149 -10.59 -3.57 34.34
CA VAL A 149 -9.18 -3.58 34.76
C VAL A 149 -8.51 -2.20 34.60
N THR A 150 -9.05 -1.35 33.73
CA THR A 150 -8.58 0.02 33.45
C THR A 150 -9.39 1.11 34.15
N GLY A 151 -10.43 0.75 34.92
CA GLY A 151 -11.34 1.69 35.59
C GLY A 151 -12.43 2.27 34.67
N GLU A 152 -12.47 1.86 33.39
CA GLU A 152 -13.53 2.29 32.48
C GLU A 152 -14.82 1.49 32.68
N ALA A 153 -15.96 2.17 32.61
CA ALA A 153 -17.29 1.56 32.68
C ALA A 153 -17.82 1.29 31.26
N TYR A 154 -18.06 0.02 30.94
CA TYR A 154 -18.66 -0.39 29.67
C TYR A 154 -20.16 -0.62 29.82
N THR A 155 -20.95 0.00 28.95
CA THR A 155 -22.41 -0.17 28.90
C THR A 155 -22.80 -0.97 27.67
N TRP A 156 -23.91 -1.70 27.75
CA TRP A 156 -24.49 -2.40 26.60
C TRP A 156 -24.73 -1.45 25.41
N ASP A 157 -25.26 -0.26 25.68
CA ASP A 157 -25.51 0.76 24.67
C ASP A 157 -24.21 1.24 24.01
N GLY A 158 -23.17 1.50 24.80
CA GLY A 158 -21.86 1.95 24.30
C GLY A 158 -21.20 0.92 23.39
N VAL A 159 -21.12 -0.33 23.85
CA VAL A 159 -20.52 -1.42 23.07
C VAL A 159 -21.32 -1.69 21.79
N LEU A 160 -22.66 -1.69 21.87
CA LEU A 160 -23.53 -1.88 20.70
C LEU A 160 -23.31 -0.78 19.66
N TRP A 161 -23.31 0.48 20.06
CA TRP A 161 -23.05 1.60 19.15
C TRP A 161 -21.65 1.56 18.56
N GLN A 162 -20.65 1.14 19.32
CA GLN A 162 -19.29 0.97 18.83
C GLN A 162 -19.23 -0.10 17.71
N VAL A 163 -19.92 -1.24 17.89
CA VAL A 163 -20.04 -2.28 16.84
C VAL A 163 -20.77 -1.73 15.61
N ILE A 164 -21.89 -1.03 15.80
CA ILE A 164 -22.67 -0.45 14.70
C ILE A 164 -21.82 0.54 13.89
N ILE A 165 -21.12 1.46 14.55
CA ILE A 165 -20.25 2.44 13.90
C ILE A 165 -19.12 1.74 13.13
N HIS A 166 -18.52 0.70 13.70
CA HIS A 166 -17.48 -0.06 13.01
C HIS A 166 -18.01 -0.78 11.76
N MET A 167 -19.21 -1.36 11.82
CA MET A 167 -19.85 -1.95 10.64
C MET A 167 -20.07 -0.89 9.55
N VAL A 168 -20.48 0.32 9.92
CA VAL A 168 -20.61 1.45 8.97
C VAL A 168 -19.25 1.81 8.34
N PHE A 169 -18.17 1.82 9.11
CA PHE A 169 -16.82 2.06 8.56
C PHE A 169 -16.35 0.95 7.61
N ILE A 170 -16.58 -0.33 7.95
CA ILE A 170 -16.26 -1.44 7.05
C ILE A 170 -17.05 -1.32 5.74
N LEU A 171 -18.36 -1.09 5.83
CA LEU A 171 -19.21 -0.91 4.63
C LEU A 171 -18.73 0.27 3.78
N SER A 172 -18.32 1.38 4.42
CA SER A 172 -17.77 2.55 3.75
C SER A 172 -16.44 2.25 3.03
N ALA A 173 -15.55 1.49 3.67
CA ALA A 173 -14.29 1.08 3.06
C ALA A 173 -14.48 0.13 1.88
N ILE A 174 -15.42 -0.82 1.98
CA ILE A 174 -15.80 -1.71 0.88
C ILE A 174 -16.38 -0.90 -0.29
N ALA A 175 -17.28 0.04 -0.03
CA ALA A 175 -17.84 0.91 -1.05
C ALA A 175 -16.74 1.73 -1.76
N LEU A 176 -15.78 2.27 -1.01
CA LEU A 176 -14.66 3.01 -1.57
C LEU A 176 -13.77 2.12 -2.44
N ALA A 177 -13.42 0.91 -1.97
CA ALA A 177 -12.63 -0.06 -2.74
C ALA A 177 -13.36 -0.50 -4.03
N TRP A 178 -14.69 -0.62 -3.98
CA TRP A 178 -15.49 -0.95 -5.15
C TRP A 178 -15.50 0.16 -6.20
N ILE A 179 -15.69 1.42 -5.77
CA ILE A 179 -15.59 2.61 -6.64
C ILE A 179 -14.19 2.69 -7.27
N ASP A 180 -13.15 2.45 -6.46
CA ASP A 180 -11.76 2.46 -6.88
C ASP A 180 -11.50 1.45 -8.01
N ARG A 181 -11.97 0.21 -7.84
CA ARG A 181 -11.85 -0.88 -8.82
C ARG A 181 -12.56 -0.57 -10.14
N MET A 182 -13.75 0.02 -10.10
CA MET A 182 -14.48 0.42 -11.30
C MET A 182 -13.76 1.51 -12.07
N SER A 183 -13.17 2.49 -11.37
CA SER A 183 -12.40 3.58 -11.98
C SER A 183 -11.15 3.09 -12.71
N GLN A 184 -10.45 2.10 -12.16
CA GLN A 184 -9.23 1.54 -12.76
C GLN A 184 -9.49 0.64 -13.98
N SER A 185 -10.71 0.12 -14.13
CA SER A 185 -11.07 -0.79 -15.23
C SER A 185 -11.40 -0.08 -16.55
N GLY A 186 -11.40 1.27 -16.59
CA GLY A 186 -11.72 2.07 -17.78
C GLY A 186 -10.53 2.62 -18.57
N GLY A 187 -9.29 2.25 -18.22
CA GLY A 187 -8.07 2.84 -18.80
C GLY A 187 -7.49 2.09 -20.00
N HIS A 188 -7.70 2.66 -21.20
CA HIS A 188 -6.89 2.54 -22.43
C HIS A 188 -6.78 1.16 -23.13
N ALA A 189 -7.64 0.94 -24.13
CA ALA A 189 -7.21 0.25 -25.35
C ALA A 189 -6.11 1.11 -26.02
N PRO A 190 -4.95 0.56 -26.40
CA PRO A 190 -3.90 1.34 -27.03
C PRO A 190 -4.41 1.83 -28.39
N ALA A 191 -4.58 3.14 -28.52
CA ALA A 191 -4.77 3.78 -29.80
C ALA A 191 -3.52 3.48 -30.64
N ALA A 192 -3.71 2.73 -31.74
CA ALA A 192 -2.65 2.45 -32.70
C ALA A 192 -2.02 3.79 -33.13
N SER A 193 -0.72 3.93 -32.85
CA SER A 193 0.05 5.11 -33.24
C SER A 193 -0.08 5.36 -34.74
N PRO A 194 -0.44 6.57 -35.21
CA PRO A 194 -0.30 6.90 -36.62
C PRO A 194 1.19 6.84 -36.95
N SER A 195 1.53 5.95 -37.89
CA SER A 195 2.86 5.79 -38.45
C SER A 195 3.50 7.15 -38.69
N ALA A 196 4.65 7.37 -38.05
CA ALA A 196 5.46 8.57 -38.18
C ALA A 196 5.73 8.85 -39.66
N ALA A 197 5.29 10.00 -40.14
CA ALA A 197 5.81 10.60 -41.36
C ALA A 197 7.31 10.86 -41.11
N GLY A 198 8.17 10.12 -41.82
CA GLY A 198 9.62 10.29 -41.77
C GLY A 198 10.06 11.67 -42.28
N PRO A 199 11.26 12.14 -41.92
CA PRO A 199 11.77 13.44 -42.35
C PRO A 199 11.95 13.48 -43.87
N ALA A 200 11.45 14.54 -44.49
CA ALA A 200 11.65 14.84 -45.91
C ALA A 200 13.14 15.12 -46.18
N PHE A 201 13.83 14.20 -46.85
CA PHE A 201 15.14 14.44 -47.45
C PHE A 201 14.98 15.07 -48.85
N PRO A 202 15.81 16.06 -49.23
CA PRO A 202 15.78 16.61 -50.58
C PRO A 202 16.36 15.60 -51.58
N ALA A 203 15.73 15.54 -52.75
CA ALA A 203 16.04 14.62 -53.85
C ALA A 203 17.50 14.73 -54.32
N GLY A 204 18.25 13.63 -54.19
CA GLY A 204 19.44 13.33 -54.98
C GLY A 204 19.13 12.26 -56.04
N PRO A 205 19.84 12.24 -57.18
CA PRO A 205 19.47 11.41 -58.32
C PRO A 205 19.70 9.91 -58.05
N GLU A 206 18.71 9.11 -58.43
CA GLU A 206 18.66 7.66 -58.27
C GLU A 206 19.82 6.90 -58.92
N PRO A 207 20.24 5.77 -58.32
CA PRO A 207 20.71 4.61 -59.06
C PRO A 207 19.60 3.55 -59.11
N ARG A 208 19.14 3.27 -60.33
CA ARG A 208 18.18 2.23 -60.69
C ARG A 208 18.55 0.87 -60.07
N LEU A 209 17.67 0.30 -59.25
CA LEU A 209 17.73 -1.11 -58.88
C LEU A 209 16.66 -1.87 -59.65
N ALA A 210 17.10 -2.77 -60.51
CA ALA A 210 16.24 -3.62 -61.32
C ALA A 210 15.36 -4.50 -60.44
N LEU A 211 14.07 -4.51 -60.78
CA LEU A 211 13.07 -5.44 -60.30
C LEU A 211 13.46 -6.85 -60.78
N ASP A 212 13.61 -7.80 -59.86
CA ASP A 212 13.35 -9.20 -60.20
C ASP A 212 12.79 -9.96 -58.99
N ALA A 213 11.74 -10.71 -59.25
CA ALA A 213 11.10 -11.66 -58.36
C ALA A 213 10.61 -12.81 -59.24
N PRO A 214 10.24 -14.00 -58.72
CA PRO A 214 10.75 -14.74 -57.56
C PRO A 214 11.08 -16.20 -57.95
N HIS A 215 12.12 -16.87 -57.43
CA HIS A 215 12.29 -18.34 -57.62
C HIS A 215 12.84 -19.07 -56.37
N ARG A 216 11.93 -19.79 -55.71
CA ARG A 216 12.01 -21.21 -55.29
C ARG A 216 13.32 -21.75 -54.67
N GLY A 217 13.28 -21.96 -53.35
CA GLY A 217 13.92 -23.09 -52.65
C GLY A 217 15.43 -23.00 -52.40
N ASP A 218 15.85 -22.23 -51.40
CA ASP A 218 17.25 -22.12 -51.00
C ASP A 218 17.54 -22.97 -49.74
N PRO A 219 18.44 -23.98 -49.78
CA PRO A 219 18.77 -24.82 -48.62
C PRO A 219 19.50 -24.04 -47.50
N ALA A 220 19.90 -22.80 -47.75
CA ALA A 220 20.47 -21.90 -46.73
C ALA A 220 19.43 -21.47 -45.68
N LEU A 221 18.15 -21.33 -46.06
CA LEU A 221 17.07 -20.88 -45.18
C LEU A 221 16.79 -21.87 -44.03
N GLY A 222 16.93 -23.18 -44.27
CA GLY A 222 16.78 -24.21 -43.24
C GLY A 222 17.83 -24.15 -42.13
N SER A 223 19.07 -23.76 -42.47
CA SER A 223 20.16 -23.59 -41.49
C SER A 223 19.94 -22.39 -40.57
N ALA A 224 19.34 -21.31 -41.10
CA ALA A 224 19.00 -20.12 -40.33
C ALA A 224 17.85 -20.38 -39.34
N ALA A 225 16.83 -21.13 -39.77
CA ALA A 225 15.73 -21.57 -38.91
C ALA A 225 16.25 -22.45 -37.75
N ALA A 226 17.14 -23.40 -38.05
CA ALA A 226 17.76 -24.26 -37.05
C ALA A 226 18.58 -23.48 -36.01
N GLY A 227 19.34 -22.47 -36.44
CA GLY A 227 20.07 -21.57 -35.54
C GLY A 227 19.15 -20.81 -34.58
N HIS A 228 18.04 -20.26 -35.10
CA HIS A 228 17.06 -19.53 -34.29
C HIS A 228 16.34 -20.44 -33.27
N LEU A 229 16.02 -21.68 -33.63
CA LEU A 229 15.40 -22.63 -32.71
C LEU A 229 16.35 -23.06 -31.58
N LEU A 230 17.65 -23.23 -31.87
CA LEU A 230 18.65 -23.51 -30.83
C LEU A 230 18.80 -22.34 -29.86
N GLN A 231 18.80 -21.10 -30.36
CA GLN A 231 18.85 -19.91 -29.52
C GLN A 231 17.60 -19.76 -28.64
N LEU A 232 16.41 -20.06 -29.19
CA LEU A 232 15.16 -20.09 -28.42
C LEU A 232 15.16 -21.18 -27.34
N GLY A 233 15.74 -22.35 -27.62
CA GLY A 233 15.91 -23.42 -26.63
C GLY A 233 16.83 -22.99 -25.47
N GLN A 234 17.95 -22.33 -25.78
CA GLN A 234 18.85 -21.78 -24.76
C GLN A 234 18.19 -20.73 -23.87
N LEU A 235 17.33 -19.87 -24.44
CA LEU A 235 16.59 -18.85 -23.69
C LEU A 235 15.51 -19.45 -22.78
N ARG A 236 14.87 -20.53 -23.22
CA ARG A 236 13.94 -21.32 -22.39
C ARG A 236 14.68 -22.00 -21.24
N ASP A 237 15.82 -22.63 -21.53
CA ASP A 237 16.62 -23.34 -20.53
C ASP A 237 17.25 -22.37 -19.49
N ALA A 238 17.48 -21.11 -19.89
CA ALA A 238 17.87 -20.01 -19.00
C ALA A 238 16.71 -19.39 -18.20
N GLY A 239 15.47 -19.87 -18.36
CA GLY A 239 14.27 -19.39 -17.68
C GLY A 239 13.77 -18.02 -18.16
N VAL A 240 14.30 -17.50 -19.26
CA VAL A 240 13.95 -16.18 -19.83
C VAL A 240 12.64 -16.26 -20.63
N VAL A 241 12.34 -17.42 -21.22
CA VAL A 241 11.14 -17.67 -22.02
C VAL A 241 10.34 -18.80 -21.41
N THR A 242 9.03 -18.61 -21.28
CA THR A 242 8.11 -19.64 -20.76
C THR A 242 7.88 -20.75 -21.80
N GLU A 243 7.53 -21.96 -21.35
CA GLU A 243 7.29 -23.11 -22.26
C GLU A 243 6.22 -22.81 -23.33
N VAL A 244 5.18 -22.06 -22.94
CA VAL A 244 4.07 -21.65 -23.83
C VAL A 244 4.56 -20.68 -24.92
N GLU A 245 5.42 -19.74 -24.54
CA GLU A 245 5.98 -18.76 -25.47
C GLU A 245 6.99 -19.40 -26.43
N PHE A 246 7.77 -20.38 -25.95
CA PHE A 246 8.68 -21.17 -26.78
C PHE A 246 7.95 -21.94 -27.87
N GLU A 247 6.90 -22.70 -27.54
CA GLU A 247 6.14 -23.48 -28.53
C GLU A 247 5.42 -22.58 -29.54
N THR A 248 4.92 -21.42 -29.09
CA THR A 248 4.29 -20.43 -30.00
C THR A 248 5.30 -19.91 -31.02
N LYS A 249 6.47 -19.43 -30.58
CA LYS A 249 7.51 -18.89 -31.47
C LYS A 249 8.15 -19.96 -32.36
N LYS A 250 8.28 -21.19 -31.86
CA LYS A 250 8.74 -22.35 -32.64
C LYS A 250 7.76 -22.69 -33.76
N SER A 251 6.45 -22.70 -33.48
CA SER A 251 5.43 -22.96 -34.50
C SER A 251 5.40 -21.85 -35.57
N GLU A 252 5.58 -20.59 -35.17
CA GLU A 252 5.65 -19.45 -36.09
C GLU A 252 6.91 -19.50 -36.97
N LEU A 253 8.06 -19.86 -36.41
CA LEU A 253 9.29 -20.03 -37.17
C LEU A 253 9.15 -21.16 -38.18
N LEU A 254 8.62 -22.32 -37.79
CA LEU A 254 8.40 -23.45 -38.69
C LEU A 254 7.39 -23.15 -39.80
N ALA A 255 6.44 -22.23 -39.57
CA ALA A 255 5.47 -21.82 -40.59
C ALA A 255 6.04 -20.81 -41.61
N ARG A 256 7.17 -20.15 -41.30
CA ARG A 256 7.84 -19.19 -42.19
C ARG A 256 8.81 -19.83 -43.19
N PHE A 257 9.08 -21.14 -43.05
CA PHE A 257 9.96 -21.93 -43.92
C PHE A 257 9.19 -23.07 -44.57
#